data_AF-A0ABD5ZWX6-F1
#
_entry.id   AF-A0ABD5ZWX6-F1
#
_cell.length_a   1.000
_cell.length_b   1.000
_cell.length_c   1.000
_cell.angle_alpha   90.00
_cell.angle_beta   90.00
_cell.angle_gamma   90.00
#
_symmetry.space_group_name_H-M   'P 1'
#
loop_
_entity.id
_entity.type
_entity.pdbx_description
1 polymer ?
#
loop_
_entity_poly.entity_id
_entity_poly.type
_entity_poly.pdbx_seq_one_letter_code
_entity_poly.pdbx_strand_id
1 'polypeptide(L)'
;MTHDAVRMVFVGLVAIAVLVYLLVAFFVQFYGQAIVIDGASAIASFKRSYRVVRTNLLATVGYTLLAMVIGALGGGVSLLARPESTSVSGLPTLSVPLLIVVGLLAAVIGSVVSTFMLTFPVAVYDEFTTT
;
A
#
# COMPACT_ATOMS: atom_id res chain seq x y z
N MET A 1 27.39 -18.19 16.69
CA MET A 1 26.25 -17.25 16.85
C MET A 1 25.12 -18.00 17.54
N THR A 2 24.54 -17.47 18.62
CA THR A 2 23.35 -18.05 19.24
C THR A 2 22.14 -17.85 18.32
N HIS A 3 21.14 -18.73 18.42
CA HIS A 3 19.92 -18.70 17.58
C HIS A 3 19.23 -17.32 17.60
N ASP A 4 19.31 -16.60 18.72
CA ASP A 4 18.72 -15.27 18.89
C ASP A 4 19.44 -14.17 18.11
N ALA A 5 20.78 -14.25 18.04
CA ALA A 5 21.57 -13.33 17.24
C ALA A 5 21.25 -13.45 15.74
N VAL A 6 21.05 -14.68 15.26
CA VAL A 6 20.67 -14.94 13.86
C VAL A 6 19.27 -14.38 13.56
N ARG A 7 18.31 -14.54 14.48
CA ARG A 7 16.95 -13.98 14.36
C ARG A 7 16.97 -12.45 14.28
N MET A 8 17.70 -11.79 15.17
CA MET A 8 17.80 -10.32 15.15
C MET A 8 18.41 -9.79 13.85
N VAL A 9 19.49 -10.41 13.38
CA VAL A 9 20.12 -10.05 12.10
C VAL A 9 19.14 -10.22 10.94
N PHE A 10 18.42 -11.34 10.90
CA PHE A 10 17.42 -11.60 9.85
C PHE A 10 16.29 -10.56 9.87
N VAL A 11 15.70 -10.28 11.04
CA VAL A 11 14.65 -9.25 11.18
C VAL A 11 15.16 -7.89 10.74
N GLY A 12 16.38 -7.51 11.13
CA GLY A 12 17.01 -6.27 10.70
C GLY A 12 17.17 -6.18 9.18
N LEU A 13 17.63 -7.27 8.55
CA LEU A 13 17.79 -7.33 7.09
C LEU A 13 16.45 -7.19 6.36
N VAL A 14 15.41 -7.88 6.84
CA VAL A 14 14.06 -7.78 6.28
C VAL A 14 13.52 -6.35 6.43
N ALA A 15 13.69 -5.73 7.61
CA ALA A 15 13.24 -4.36 7.84
C ALA A 15 13.92 -3.37 6.89
N ILE A 16 15.24 -3.51 6.68
CA ILE A 16 15.98 -2.68 5.73
C ILE A 16 15.49 -2.92 4.29
N ALA A 17 15.28 -4.18 3.89
CA ALA A 17 14.79 -4.49 2.55
C ALA A 17 13.39 -3.89 2.30
N VAL A 18 12.50 -3.96 3.29
CA VAL A 18 11.18 -3.32 3.24
C VAL A 18 11.31 -1.80 3.15
N LEU A 19 12.20 -1.18 3.92
CA LEU A 19 12.41 0.27 3.86
C LEU A 19 12.94 0.72 2.50
N VAL A 20 13.89 0.00 1.92
CA VAL A 20 14.41 0.27 0.57
C VAL A 20 13.31 0.12 -0.47
N TYR A 21 12.50 -0.94 -0.37
CA TYR A 21 11.35 -1.13 -1.24
C TYR A 21 10.36 0.03 -1.15
N LEU A 22 9.97 0.44 0.07
CA LEU A 22 9.04 1.55 0.28
C LEU A 22 9.60 2.87 -0.25
N LEU A 23 10.90 3.11 -0.08
CA LEU A 23 11.56 4.30 -0.61
C LEU A 23 11.52 4.32 -2.14
N VAL A 24 11.85 3.20 -2.80
CA VAL A 24 11.77 3.08 -4.26
C VAL A 24 10.33 3.26 -4.71
N ALA A 25 9.38 2.55 -4.10
CA ALA A 25 7.96 2.62 -4.41
C ALA A 25 7.44 4.06 -4.31
N PHE A 26 7.81 4.80 -3.25
CA PHE A 26 7.45 6.21 -3.06
C PHE A 26 7.90 7.10 -4.23
N PHE A 27 9.13 6.96 -4.71
CA PHE A 27 9.62 7.77 -5.82
C PHE A 27 9.08 7.36 -7.19
N VAL A 28 8.69 6.10 -7.36
CA VAL A 28 8.13 5.57 -8.62
C VAL A 28 6.61 5.44 -8.61
N GLN A 29 5.93 5.93 -7.57
CA GLN A 29 4.48 5.73 -7.37
C GLN A 29 3.62 6.30 -8.51
N PHE A 30 4.15 7.24 -9.29
CA PHE A 30 3.48 7.85 -10.43
C PHE A 30 3.98 7.35 -11.79
N TYR A 31 4.81 6.31 -11.82
CA TYR A 31 5.35 5.74 -13.06
C TYR A 31 4.27 5.43 -14.11
N GLY A 32 3.19 4.73 -13.69
CA GLY A 32 2.10 4.38 -14.60
C GLY A 32 1.35 5.62 -15.10
N GLN A 33 1.18 6.61 -14.24
CA GLN A 33 0.48 7.85 -14.57
C GLN A 33 1.26 8.68 -15.57
N ALA A 34 2.59 8.73 -15.44
CA ALA A 34 3.45 9.37 -16.43
C ALA A 34 3.39 8.70 -17.82
N ILE A 35 3.11 7.39 -17.90
CA ILE A 35 2.90 6.72 -19.20
C ILE A 35 1.51 7.07 -19.76
N VAL A 36 0.47 6.96 -18.93
CA VAL A 36 -0.93 7.07 -19.38
C VAL A 36 -1.31 8.52 -19.69
N ILE A 37 -0.91 9.47 -18.83
CA ILE A 37 -1.28 10.88 -18.95
C ILE A 37 -0.31 11.63 -19.86
N ASP A 38 1.00 11.56 -19.58
CA ASP A 38 2.02 12.31 -20.33
C ASP A 38 2.50 11.58 -21.60
N GLY A 39 2.03 10.35 -21.86
CA GLY A 39 2.47 9.55 -23.03
C GLY A 39 3.95 9.19 -23.01
N ALA A 40 4.61 9.25 -21.84
CA ALA A 40 6.05 9.06 -21.74
C ALA A 40 6.47 7.60 -21.97
N SER A 41 7.64 7.40 -22.57
CA SER A 41 8.23 6.06 -22.68
C SER A 41 8.60 5.51 -21.29
N ALA A 42 8.64 4.19 -21.13
CA ALA A 42 8.91 3.53 -19.85
C ALA A 42 10.13 4.12 -19.10
N ILE A 43 11.24 4.34 -19.78
CA ILE A 43 12.46 4.90 -19.15
C ILE A 43 12.29 6.38 -18.78
N ALA A 44 11.56 7.15 -19.59
CA ALA A 44 11.29 8.55 -19.30
C ALA A 44 10.33 8.71 -18.10
N SER A 45 9.38 7.80 -17.93
CA SER A 45 8.38 7.80 -16.86
C SER A 45 9.00 7.67 -15.47
N PHE A 46 10.10 6.92 -15.31
CA PHE A 46 10.85 6.88 -14.04
C PHE A 46 11.40 8.26 -13.64
N LYS A 47 12.05 8.95 -14.59
CA LYS A 47 12.59 10.29 -14.36
C LYS A 47 11.49 11.31 -14.10
N ARG A 48 10.35 11.17 -14.77
CA ARG A 48 9.18 12.04 -14.60
C ARG A 48 8.54 11.84 -13.22
N SER A 49 8.26 10.60 -12.82
CA SER A 49 7.75 10.27 -11.47
C SER A 49 8.66 10.83 -10.38
N TYR A 50 9.97 10.59 -10.48
CA TYR A 50 10.93 11.13 -9.52
C TYR A 50 10.89 12.66 -9.44
N ARG A 51 10.81 13.34 -10.60
CA ARG A 51 10.73 14.81 -10.64
C ARG A 51 9.48 15.32 -9.96
N VAL A 52 8.32 14.74 -10.26
CA VAL A 52 7.02 15.11 -9.68
C VAL A 52 7.02 14.94 -8.16
N VAL A 53 7.53 13.80 -7.67
CA VAL A 53 7.66 13.55 -6.23
C VAL A 53 8.60 14.56 -5.57
N ARG A 54 9.75 14.84 -6.20
CA ARG A 54 10.76 15.76 -5.65
C ARG A 54 10.26 17.20 -5.58
N THR A 55 9.47 17.67 -6.55
CA THR A 55 8.90 19.03 -6.53
C THR A 55 7.73 19.16 -5.57
N ASN A 56 7.04 18.06 -5.28
CA ASN A 56 5.82 18.04 -4.46
C ASN A 56 5.97 17.15 -3.20
N LEU A 57 7.14 17.14 -2.55
CA LEU A 57 7.46 16.17 -1.49
C LEU A 57 6.43 16.14 -0.36
N LEU A 58 6.02 17.29 0.17
CA LEU A 58 5.09 17.34 1.30
C LEU A 58 3.70 16.79 0.92
N ALA A 59 3.17 17.21 -0.23
CA ALA A 59 1.89 16.72 -0.74
C ALA A 59 1.96 15.23 -1.07
N THR A 60 3.08 14.77 -1.64
CA THR A 60 3.33 13.37 -1.96
C THR A 60 3.35 12.52 -0.69
N VAL A 61 4.06 12.96 0.37
CA VAL A 61 4.05 12.27 1.66
C VAL A 61 2.65 12.19 2.26
N GLY A 62 1.88 13.29 2.22
CA GLY A 62 0.50 13.31 2.68
C GLY A 62 -0.39 12.32 1.92
N TYR A 63 -0.25 12.28 0.59
CA TYR A 63 -0.91 11.31 -0.28
C TYR A 63 -0.51 9.87 0.06
N THR A 64 0.78 9.58 0.23
CA THR A 64 1.26 8.23 0.56
C THR A 64 0.74 7.79 1.93
N LEU A 65 0.75 8.65 2.94
CA LEU A 65 0.20 8.34 4.26
C LEU A 65 -1.30 8.06 4.19
N LEU A 66 -2.05 8.88 3.46
CA LEU A 66 -3.49 8.66 3.25
C LEU A 66 -3.74 7.33 2.52
N ALA A 67 -2.97 7.04 1.48
CA ALA A 67 -3.06 5.79 0.74
C ALA A 67 -2.75 4.59 1.63
N MET A 68 -1.75 4.69 2.51
CA MET A 68 -1.42 3.65 3.49
C MET A 68 -2.55 3.43 4.50
N VAL A 69 -3.18 4.49 5.02
CA VAL A 69 -4.32 4.37 5.94
C VAL A 69 -5.49 3.67 5.25
N ILE A 70 -5.87 4.13 4.06
CA ILE A 70 -7.00 3.55 3.31
C ILE A 70 -6.68 2.10 2.91
N GLY A 71 -5.45 1.82 2.48
CA GLY A 71 -4.99 0.47 2.15
C GLY A 71 -5.00 -0.45 3.37
N ALA A 72 -4.60 0.04 4.55
CA ALA A 72 -4.65 -0.69 5.80
C ALA A 72 -6.09 -1.03 6.23
N LEU A 73 -7.06 -0.15 5.95
CA LEU A 73 -8.48 -0.47 6.18
C LEU A 73 -8.96 -1.62 5.29
N GLY A 74 -8.50 -1.67 4.03
CA GLY A 74 -8.81 -2.79 3.13
C GLY A 74 -8.12 -4.10 3.53
N GLY A 75 -6.80 -4.07 3.76
CA GLY A 75 -6.00 -5.26 4.04
C GLY A 75 -6.06 -5.76 5.48
N GLY A 76 -6.25 -4.88 6.45
CA GLY A 76 -6.30 -5.21 7.88
C GLY A 76 -7.50 -6.08 8.24
N VAL A 77 -8.64 -5.88 7.58
CA VAL A 77 -9.84 -6.72 7.75
C VAL A 77 -9.55 -8.17 7.33
N SER A 78 -8.77 -8.39 6.28
CA SER A 78 -8.40 -9.74 5.82
C SER A 78 -7.45 -10.48 6.77
N LEU A 79 -6.59 -9.76 7.51
CA LEU A 79 -5.70 -10.36 8.50
C LEU A 79 -6.44 -10.81 9.75
N LEU A 80 -7.47 -10.06 10.17
CA LEU A 80 -8.33 -10.39 11.32
C LEU A 80 -9.32 -11.53 11.02
N ALA A 81 -9.64 -11.74 9.74
CA ALA A 81 -10.54 -12.80 9.29
C ALA A 81 -9.90 -14.20 9.24
N ARG A 82 -8.60 -14.35 9.60
CA ARG A 82 -7.92 -15.65 9.56
C ARG A 82 -8.33 -16.53 10.76
N PRO A 83 -8.50 -17.86 10.57
CA PRO A 83 -8.82 -18.78 11.66
C PRO A 83 -7.77 -18.79 12.79
N GLU A 84 -6.52 -18.51 12.46
CA GLU A 84 -5.39 -18.47 13.41
C GLU A 84 -5.29 -17.16 14.22
N SER A 85 -5.94 -16.06 13.79
CA SER A 85 -5.97 -14.81 14.56
C SER A 85 -6.93 -14.83 15.75
N THR A 86 -8.02 -15.61 15.68
CA THR A 86 -8.99 -15.75 16.78
C THR A 86 -8.45 -16.63 17.91
N SER A 87 -7.62 -17.63 17.57
CA SER A 87 -7.01 -18.57 18.52
C SER A 87 -5.87 -17.94 19.34
N VAL A 88 -5.17 -16.94 18.80
CA VAL A 88 -4.14 -16.16 19.52
C VAL A 88 -4.75 -15.06 20.40
N SER A 89 -5.92 -14.53 20.04
CA SER A 89 -6.51 -13.33 20.66
C SER A 89 -7.57 -13.61 21.72
N GLY A 90 -7.90 -14.90 21.99
CA GLY A 90 -8.95 -15.28 22.94
C GLY A 90 -10.36 -14.81 22.55
N LEU A 91 -10.56 -14.48 21.27
CA LEU A 91 -11.82 -13.94 20.75
C LEU A 91 -12.81 -15.08 20.46
N PRO A 92 -14.13 -14.85 20.62
CA PRO A 92 -15.15 -15.84 20.26
C PRO A 92 -15.03 -16.28 18.80
N THR A 93 -15.11 -17.59 18.54
CA THR A 93 -15.17 -18.11 17.18
C THR A 93 -16.47 -17.68 16.50
N LEU A 94 -16.36 -17.00 15.37
CA LEU A 94 -17.52 -16.57 14.58
C LEU A 94 -18.22 -17.79 13.97
N SER A 95 -19.56 -17.76 13.92
CA SER A 95 -20.34 -18.78 13.23
C SER A 95 -20.14 -18.69 11.71
N VAL A 96 -20.35 -19.80 10.99
CA VAL A 96 -20.19 -19.85 9.52
C VAL A 96 -21.04 -18.80 8.79
N PRO A 97 -22.33 -18.59 9.12
CA PRO A 97 -23.13 -17.54 8.49
C PRO A 97 -22.57 -16.14 8.75
N LEU A 98 -22.06 -15.88 9.96
CA LEU A 98 -21.48 -14.59 10.31
C LEU A 98 -20.15 -14.34 9.57
N LEU A 99 -19.32 -15.38 9.40
CA LEU A 99 -18.11 -15.31 8.58
C LEU A 99 -18.42 -14.95 7.12
N ILE A 100 -19.48 -15.51 6.54
CA ILE A 100 -19.90 -15.17 5.17
C ILE A 100 -20.29 -13.69 5.09
N VAL A 101 -21.06 -13.18 6.05
CA VAL A 101 -21.44 -11.76 6.09
C VAL A 101 -20.23 -10.85 6.22
N VAL A 102 -19.31 -11.14 7.14
CA VAL A 102 -18.06 -10.37 7.30
C VAL A 102 -17.20 -10.44 6.05
N GLY A 103 -17.08 -11.61 5.42
CA GLY A 103 -16.33 -11.78 4.17
C GLY A 103 -16.90 -10.96 3.02
N LEU A 104 -18.23 -10.94 2.85
CA LEU A 104 -18.91 -10.12 1.84
C LEU A 104 -18.71 -8.62 2.11
N LEU A 105 -18.85 -8.18 3.35
CA LEU A 105 -18.58 -6.78 3.73
C LEU A 105 -17.14 -6.39 3.46
N ALA A 106 -16.18 -7.25 3.82
CA ALA A 106 -14.76 -7.03 3.55
C ALA A 106 -14.48 -6.96 2.05
N ALA A 107 -15.13 -7.80 1.23
CA ALA A 107 -14.98 -7.78 -0.22
C ALA A 107 -15.52 -6.48 -0.84
N VAL A 108 -16.67 -5.99 -0.37
CA VAL A 108 -17.25 -4.71 -0.82
C VAL A 108 -16.36 -3.53 -0.42
N ILE A 109 -15.90 -3.48 0.84
CA ILE A 109 -14.98 -2.43 1.29
C ILE A 109 -13.66 -2.51 0.52
N GLY A 110 -13.12 -3.71 0.34
CA GLY A 110 -11.90 -3.96 -0.39
C GLY A 110 -11.99 -3.54 -1.86
N SER A 111 -13.12 -3.76 -2.53
CA SER A 111 -13.31 -3.34 -3.93
C SER A 111 -13.40 -1.81 -4.07
N VAL A 112 -14.09 -1.13 -3.15
CA VAL A 112 -14.13 0.35 -3.11
C VAL A 112 -12.73 0.91 -2.87
N VAL A 113 -12.01 0.38 -1.87
CA VAL A 113 -10.63 0.77 -1.57
C VAL A 113 -9.73 0.52 -2.77
N SER A 114 -9.82 -0.66 -3.41
CA SER A 114 -9.05 -0.99 -4.61
C SER A 114 -9.33 -0.02 -5.75
N THR A 115 -10.60 0.35 -5.96
CA THR A 115 -10.98 1.30 -7.01
C THR A 115 -10.36 2.66 -6.75
N PHE A 116 -10.47 3.17 -5.52
CA PHE A 116 -9.81 4.41 -5.10
C PHE A 116 -8.28 4.35 -5.32
N MET A 117 -7.64 3.25 -4.94
CA MET A 117 -6.19 3.08 -5.12
C MET A 117 -5.74 3.05 -6.58
N LEU A 118 -6.62 2.70 -7.51
CA LEU A 118 -6.32 2.67 -8.93
C LEU A 118 -6.59 4.02 -9.62
N THR A 119 -7.66 4.73 -9.23
CA THR A 119 -8.11 5.95 -9.93
C THR A 119 -7.60 7.23 -9.28
N PHE A 120 -7.50 7.30 -7.95
CA PHE A 120 -7.03 8.49 -7.26
C PHE A 120 -5.58 8.91 -7.58
N PRO A 121 -4.61 7.98 -7.77
CA PRO A 121 -3.26 8.37 -8.19
C PRO A 121 -3.23 9.12 -9.53
N VAL A 122 -4.18 8.84 -10.43
CA VAL A 122 -4.33 9.50 -11.74
C VAL A 122 -4.59 10.99 -11.53
N ALA A 123 -5.60 11.32 -10.70
CA ALA A 123 -5.98 12.70 -10.43
C ALA A 123 -4.88 13.48 -9.69
N VAL A 124 -4.20 12.84 -8.74
CA VAL A 124 -3.10 13.46 -8.00
C VAL A 124 -1.91 13.76 -8.92
N TYR A 125 -1.60 12.84 -9.84
CA TYR A 125 -0.53 13.08 -10.82
C TYR A 125 -0.84 14.27 -11.72
N ASP A 126 -2.06 14.32 -12.26
CA ASP A 126 -2.52 15.38 -13.16
C ASP A 126 -2.42 16.77 -12.50
N GLU A 127 -2.87 16.89 -11.25
CA GLU A 127 -2.76 18.10 -10.44
C GLU A 127 -1.30 18.54 -10.26
N PHE A 128 -0.40 17.60 -9.98
CA PHE A 128 1.02 17.89 -9.78
C PHE A 128 1.79 18.27 -11.05
N THR A 129 1.21 18.03 -12.23
CA THR A 129 1.84 18.33 -13.52
C THR A 129 1.25 19.52 -14.26
N THR A 130 0.08 19.99 -13.85
CA THR A 130 -0.64 21.09 -14.50
C THR A 130 -0.39 22.46 -13.85
N THR A 131 0.28 22.49 -12.69
CA THR A 131 0.75 23.70 -11.99
C THR A 131 2.18 24.09 -12.40
#